data_AF-A0A2P8QPL6-F1
#
_entry.id   AF-A0A2P8QPL6-F1
#
_cell.length_a   1.000
_cell.length_b   1.000
_cell.length_c   1.000
_cell.angle_alpha   90.00
_cell.angle_beta   90.00
_cell.angle_gamma   90.00
#
_symmetry.space_group_name_H-M   'P 1'
#
loop_
_entity.id
_entity.type
_entity.pdbx_description
1 polymer ?
#
loop_
_entity_poly.entity_id
_entity_poly.type
_entity_poly.pdbx_seq_one_letter_code
_entity_poly.pdbx_strand_id
1 'polypeptide(L)'
;MPGSKPTLYVTGKCVFPTPGYSVKLEPVEISVDPPGVLELNRIVEAPTDLAIQVLTEVEVRYSQDTDASYQQVNILPENVTIPVREVS
;
A
#
# COMPACT_ATOMS: atom_id res chain seq x y z
N MET A 1 9.55 21.71 -11.94
CA MET A 1 11.02 21.76 -12.18
C MET A 1 11.35 20.72 -13.23
N PRO A 2 12.25 20.98 -14.20
CA PRO A 2 12.65 19.95 -15.15
C PRO A 2 13.48 18.89 -14.42
N GLY A 3 13.09 17.61 -14.48
CA GLY A 3 13.93 16.48 -14.04
C GLY A 3 13.54 15.76 -12.74
N SER A 4 12.38 16.04 -12.13
CA SER A 4 11.88 15.21 -11.02
C SER A 4 11.25 13.93 -11.58
N LYS A 5 11.66 12.77 -11.08
CA LYS A 5 11.03 11.49 -11.44
C LYS A 5 9.55 11.51 -11.03
N PRO A 6 8.66 10.84 -11.79
CA PRO A 6 7.28 10.66 -11.34
C PRO A 6 7.26 9.96 -9.97
N THR A 7 6.36 10.37 -9.09
CA THR A 7 6.14 9.69 -7.81
C THR A 7 4.80 8.97 -7.87
N LEU A 8 4.82 7.66 -7.66
CA LEU A 8 3.63 6.86 -7.44
C LEU A 8 3.21 7.01 -5.98
N TYR A 9 1.93 7.30 -5.72
CA TYR A 9 1.35 7.33 -4.39
C TYR A 9 0.25 6.27 -4.27
N VAL A 10 0.30 5.50 -3.19
CA VAL A 10 -0.76 4.55 -2.81
C VAL A 10 -1.20 4.91 -1.40
N THR A 11 -2.47 5.23 -1.24
CA THR A 11 -3.04 5.60 0.05
C THR A 11 -4.31 4.81 0.30
N GLY A 12 -4.51 4.38 1.53
CA GLY A 12 -5.71 3.64 1.91
C GLY A 12 -5.99 3.73 3.40
N LYS A 13 -7.09 3.11 3.80
CA LYS A 13 -7.49 2.96 5.19
C LYS A 13 -7.78 1.50 5.48
N CYS A 14 -7.30 0.99 6.60
CA CYS A 14 -7.62 -0.34 7.11
C CYS A 14 -8.44 -0.17 8.40
N VAL A 15 -9.47 -1.01 8.57
CA VAL A 15 -10.29 -1.02 9.77
C VAL A 15 -9.92 -2.25 10.60
N PHE A 16 -9.56 -2.03 11.87
CA PHE A 16 -9.15 -3.09 12.81
C PHE A 16 -10.09 -3.16 14.02
N PRO A 17 -10.21 -4.34 14.68
CA PRO A 17 -11.12 -4.55 15.80
C PRO A 17 -10.70 -3.86 17.10
N THR A 18 -9.42 -3.47 17.23
CA THR A 18 -8.86 -2.76 18.39
C THR A 18 -7.88 -1.70 17.92
N PRO A 19 -7.54 -0.70 18.76
CA PRO A 19 -6.43 0.19 18.50
C PRO A 19 -5.08 -0.54 18.67
N GLY A 20 -4.00 0.08 18.15
CA GLY A 20 -2.63 -0.40 18.31
C GLY A 20 -2.11 -1.28 17.16
N TYR A 21 -2.92 -1.53 16.13
CA TYR A 21 -2.44 -2.14 14.89
C TYR A 21 -1.57 -1.16 14.11
N SER A 22 -0.51 -1.68 13.49
CA SER A 22 0.36 -0.96 12.56
C SER A 22 0.26 -1.62 11.18
N VAL A 23 0.22 -0.82 10.11
CA VAL A 23 0.11 -1.29 8.73
C VAL A 23 1.17 -0.62 7.88
N LYS A 24 1.87 -1.43 7.08
CA LYS A 24 2.86 -0.97 6.11
C LYS A 24 2.59 -1.63 4.76
N LEU A 25 3.01 -0.93 3.70
CA LEU A 25 3.03 -1.45 2.34
C LEU A 25 4.49 -1.49 1.88
N GLU A 26 4.92 -2.65 1.39
CA GLU A 26 6.27 -2.85 0.89
C GLU A 26 6.24 -3.52 -0.48
N PRO A 27 7.05 -3.08 -1.46
CA PRO A 27 7.07 -3.68 -2.78
C PRO A 27 7.62 -5.11 -2.73
N VAL A 28 7.03 -6.00 -3.53
CA VAL A 28 7.52 -7.36 -3.67
C VAL A 28 8.84 -7.36 -4.46
N GLU A 29 9.91 -7.94 -3.90
CA GLU A 29 11.24 -7.97 -4.55
C GLU A 29 11.23 -8.77 -5.87
N ILE A 30 10.46 -9.85 -5.93
CA ILE A 30 10.29 -10.68 -7.11
C ILE A 30 8.81 -10.66 -7.50
N SER A 31 8.45 -9.75 -8.39
CA SER A 31 7.09 -9.72 -8.92
C SER A 31 6.89 -10.86 -9.92
N VAL A 32 5.79 -11.60 -9.75
CA VAL A 32 5.39 -12.70 -10.64
C VAL A 32 4.36 -12.22 -11.67
N ASP A 33 3.82 -11.02 -11.46
CA ASP A 33 2.75 -10.42 -12.24
C ASP A 33 3.23 -9.80 -13.59
N PRO A 34 2.31 -9.58 -14.55
CA PRO A 34 2.64 -9.04 -15.87
C PRO A 34 3.27 -7.64 -15.82
N PRO A 35 4.03 -7.26 -16.87
CA PRO A 35 4.63 -5.93 -16.94
C PRO A 35 3.57 -4.82 -16.77
N GLY A 36 3.90 -3.81 -15.95
CA GLY A 36 3.00 -2.69 -15.66
C GLY A 36 2.12 -2.86 -14.41
N VAL A 37 2.28 -3.95 -13.67
CA VAL A 37 1.67 -4.14 -12.35
C VAL A 37 2.73 -3.97 -11.25
N LEU A 38 2.42 -3.19 -10.22
CA LEU A 38 3.21 -3.12 -8.99
C LEU A 38 2.53 -3.98 -7.93
N GLU A 39 3.23 -4.99 -7.42
CA GLU A 39 2.77 -5.77 -6.26
C GLU A 39 3.31 -5.17 -4.97
N LEU A 40 2.41 -4.93 -4.00
CA LEU A 40 2.73 -4.46 -2.67
C LEU A 40 2.24 -5.48 -1.63
N ASN A 41 3.12 -5.89 -0.74
CA ASN A 41 2.78 -6.65 0.46
C ASN A 41 2.21 -5.71 1.51
N ARG A 42 1.00 -6.01 2.00
CA ARG A 42 0.45 -5.41 3.20
C ARG A 42 0.93 -6.16 4.43
N ILE A 43 1.78 -5.52 5.21
CA ILE A 43 2.30 -6.04 6.47
C ILE A 43 1.47 -5.44 7.60
N VAL A 44 0.83 -6.30 8.39
CA VAL A 44 0.01 -5.91 9.54
C VAL A 44 0.68 -6.43 10.82
N GLU A 45 0.99 -5.52 11.72
CA GLU A 45 1.53 -5.81 13.04
C GLU A 45 0.41 -5.60 14.07
N ALA A 46 0.05 -6.66 14.79
CA ALA A 46 -0.95 -6.59 15.86
C ALA A 46 -0.33 -5.99 17.13
N PRO A 47 -1.10 -5.27 17.95
CA PRO A 47 -0.63 -4.82 19.27
C PRO A 47 -0.33 -6.02 20.17
N THR A 48 0.72 -5.91 20.98
CA THR A 48 1.10 -6.95 21.95
C THR A 48 0.33 -6.86 23.27
N ASP A 49 -0.23 -5.69 23.56
CA ASP A 49 -0.96 -5.42 24.81
C ASP A 49 -2.46 -5.66 24.67
N LEU A 50 -3.13 -5.86 25.81
CA LEU A 50 -4.59 -5.91 25.85
C LEU A 50 -5.17 -4.57 25.41
N ALA A 51 -5.96 -4.61 24.34
CA ALA A 51 -6.65 -3.44 23.80
C ALA A 51 -8.17 -3.60 23.91
N ILE A 52 -8.86 -2.49 24.11
CA ILE A 52 -10.33 -2.44 24.09
C ILE A 52 -10.86 -2.77 22.68
N GLN A 53 -11.98 -3.48 22.60
CA GLN A 53 -12.62 -3.83 21.34
C GLN A 53 -13.40 -2.63 20.77
N VAL A 54 -12.70 -1.81 20.02
CA VAL A 54 -13.26 -0.65 19.31
C VAL A 54 -12.70 -0.60 17.90
N LEU A 55 -13.61 -0.54 16.92
CA LEU A 55 -13.24 -0.42 15.51
C LEU A 55 -12.40 0.84 15.30
N THR A 56 -11.19 0.65 14.80
CA THR A 56 -10.19 1.72 14.62
C THR A 56 -9.74 1.77 13.17
N GLU A 57 -9.81 2.96 12.56
CA GLU A 57 -9.23 3.22 11.24
C GLU A 57 -7.74 3.52 11.36
N VAL A 58 -6.92 2.81 10.58
CA VAL A 58 -5.48 3.06 10.44
C VAL A 58 -5.21 3.44 8.99
N GLU A 59 -4.60 4.61 8.80
CA GLU A 59 -4.19 5.07 7.47
C GLU A 59 -2.91 4.35 7.04
N VAL A 60 -2.87 3.93 5.78
CA VAL A 60 -1.68 3.34 5.17
C VAL A 60 -1.28 4.17 3.95
N ARG A 61 0.02 4.45 3.85
CA ARG A 61 0.59 5.24 2.76
C ARG A 61 1.85 4.57 2.24
N TYR A 62 2.00 4.59 0.93
CA TYR A 62 3.21 4.19 0.21
C TYR A 62 3.49 5.21 -0.87
N SER A 63 4.77 5.54 -1.04
CA SER A 63 5.23 6.41 -2.11
C SER A 63 6.55 5.93 -2.65
N GLN A 64 6.70 5.97 -3.96
CA GLN A 64 7.94 5.59 -4.63
C GLN A 64 8.17 6.48 -5.84
N ASP A 65 9.38 7.03 -5.93
CA ASP A 65 9.87 7.66 -7.15
C ASP A 65 10.20 6.58 -8.18
N THR A 66 9.55 6.64 -9.33
CA THR A 66 9.68 5.62 -10.35
C THR A 66 9.49 6.19 -11.73
N ASP A 67 10.32 5.74 -12.68
CA ASP A 67 10.15 6.02 -14.10
C ASP A 67 9.27 4.95 -14.78
N ALA A 68 8.86 3.92 -14.03
CA ALA A 68 7.99 2.85 -14.53
C ALA A 68 6.54 3.32 -14.65
N SER A 69 5.94 3.08 -15.81
CA SER A 69 4.52 3.34 -16.07
C SER A 69 3.67 2.19 -15.54
N TYR A 70 3.38 2.20 -14.24
CA TYR A 70 2.42 1.27 -13.65
C TYR A 70 1.00 1.63 -14.07
N GLN A 71 0.24 0.63 -14.50
CA GLN A 71 -1.19 0.75 -14.80
C GLN A 71 -2.05 0.27 -13.63
N GLN A 72 -1.47 -0.57 -12.77
CA GLN A 72 -2.17 -1.24 -11.70
C GLN A 72 -1.25 -1.45 -10.49
N VAL A 73 -1.83 -1.36 -9.30
CA VAL A 73 -1.23 -1.80 -8.04
C VAL A 73 -2.05 -2.96 -7.51
N ASN A 74 -1.38 -4.06 -7.17
CA ASN A 74 -1.98 -5.20 -6.49
C ASN A 74 -1.50 -5.24 -5.04
N ILE A 75 -2.42 -5.28 -4.08
CA ILE A 75 -2.09 -5.36 -2.65
C ILE A 75 -2.35 -6.78 -2.15
N LEU A 76 -1.28 -7.44 -1.74
CA LEU A 76 -1.25 -8.80 -1.20
C LEU A 76 -1.38 -8.79 0.33
N PRO A 77 -1.89 -9.89 0.95
CA PRO A 77 -2.36 -11.13 0.32
C PRO A 77 -3.82 -11.11 -0.15
N GLU A 78 -4.56 -10.02 0.09
CA GLU A 78 -6.01 -9.97 -0.20
C GLU A 78 -6.33 -9.78 -1.70
N ASN A 79 -5.31 -9.63 -2.55
CA ASN A 79 -5.42 -9.38 -4.00
C ASN A 79 -6.28 -8.15 -4.32
N VAL A 80 -6.14 -7.08 -3.53
CA VAL A 80 -6.86 -5.83 -3.79
C VAL A 80 -6.19 -5.13 -4.96
N THR A 81 -6.92 -5.03 -6.06
CA THR A 81 -6.44 -4.44 -7.30
C THR A 81 -6.90 -2.99 -7.43
N ILE A 82 -5.96 -2.08 -7.66
CA ILE A 82 -6.20 -0.64 -7.75
C ILE A 82 -5.63 -0.11 -9.08
N PRO A 83 -6.44 0.49 -9.97
CA PRO A 83 -5.92 1.11 -11.19
C PRO A 83 -5.16 2.39 -10.86
N VAL A 84 -3.97 2.55 -11.46
CA VAL A 84 -3.18 3.78 -11.35
C VAL A 84 -3.81 4.86 -12.21
N ARG A 85 -3.85 6.09 -11.68
CA ARG A 85 -4.31 7.26 -12.42
C ARG A 85 -3.24 8.33 -12.33
N GLU A 86 -2.92 8.92 -13.47
CA GLU A 86 -2.11 10.13 -13.51
C GLU A 86 -2.94 11.29 -12.94
N VAL A 87 -2.33 12.01 -12.01
CA VAL A 87 -2.91 13.22 -11.39
C VAL A 87 -2.09 14.39 -11.92
N SER A 88 -2.72 15.19 -12.79
CA SER A 88 -2.13 16.37 -13.45
C SER A 88 -2.30 17.65 -12.62
#